data_AF-A0A9X3I876-F1
#
_entry.id   AF-A0A9X3I876-F1
#
_cell.length_a   1.000
_cell.length_b   1.000
_cell.length_c   1.000
_cell.angle_alpha   90.00
_cell.angle_beta   90.00
_cell.angle_gamma   90.00
#
_symmetry.space_group_name_H-M   'P 1'
#
loop_
_entity.id
_entity.type
_entity.pdbx_description
1 polymer ?
#
loop_
_entity_poly.entity_id
_entity_poly.type
_entity_poly.pdbx_seq_one_letter_code
_entity_poly.pdbx_strand_id
1 'polypeptide(L)'
;MTSRAELVQKIQTAFNNVKLEDGIGLWEAEGLDNYADEETMMQLRAKDERMNWENLSYQELAKCESALAFFDAKGMRFACLNF
;
A
#
# COMPACT_ATOMS: atom_id res chain seq x y z
N MET A 1 17.86 24.05 -10.80
CA MET A 1 17.85 22.78 -10.04
C MET A 1 16.52 22.71 -9.30
N THR A 2 15.80 21.60 -9.39
CA THR A 2 14.55 21.40 -8.63
C THR A 2 14.91 21.07 -7.19
N SER A 3 14.29 21.76 -6.22
CA SER A 3 14.51 21.45 -4.80
C SER A 3 13.86 20.13 -4.42
N ARG A 4 14.29 19.51 -3.30
CA ARG A 4 13.64 18.31 -2.77
C ARG A 4 12.12 18.53 -2.56
N ALA A 5 11.74 19.68 -2.01
CA ALA A 5 10.34 20.01 -1.74
C ALA A 5 9.52 20.10 -3.03
N GLU A 6 10.05 20.74 -4.07
CA GLU A 6 9.39 20.83 -5.37
C GLU A 6 9.24 19.45 -6.04
N LEU A 7 10.21 18.55 -5.85
CA LEU A 7 10.12 17.18 -6.37
C LEU A 7 9.04 16.37 -5.67
N VAL A 8 9.00 16.43 -4.32
CA VAL A 8 7.96 15.76 -3.52
C VAL A 8 6.57 16.24 -3.92
N GLN A 9 6.38 17.56 -4.04
CA GLN A 9 5.09 18.12 -4.42
C GLN A 9 4.65 17.68 -5.83
N LYS A 10 5.59 17.56 -6.78
CA LYS A 10 5.29 17.02 -8.12
C LYS A 10 4.84 15.57 -8.08
N ILE A 11 5.48 14.73 -7.27
CA ILE A 11 5.09 13.33 -7.08
C ILE A 11 3.70 13.26 -6.46
N GLN A 12 3.49 13.94 -5.34
CA GLN A 12 2.18 14.00 -4.66
C GLN A 12 1.07 14.46 -5.62
N THR A 13 1.32 15.50 -6.41
CA THR A 13 0.34 16.01 -7.39
C THR A 13 0.07 15.01 -8.51
N ALA A 14 1.10 14.35 -9.04
CA ALA A 14 0.95 13.38 -10.13
C ALA A 14 0.17 12.14 -9.70
N PHE A 15 0.24 11.76 -8.43
CA PHE A 15 -0.36 10.53 -7.91
C PHE A 15 -1.47 10.76 -6.86
N ASN A 16 -1.98 11.98 -6.70
CA ASN A 16 -2.98 12.33 -5.68
C ASN A 16 -4.29 11.53 -5.76
N ASN A 17 -4.62 11.01 -6.94
CA ASN A 17 -5.85 10.26 -7.20
C ASN A 17 -5.61 8.75 -7.27
N VAL A 18 -4.40 8.27 -7.00
CA VAL A 18 -4.11 6.84 -6.96
C VAL A 18 -4.74 6.24 -5.71
N LYS A 19 -5.70 5.33 -5.93
CA LYS A 19 -6.36 4.52 -4.90
C LYS A 19 -5.99 3.06 -5.07
N LEU A 20 -6.18 2.29 -4.00
CA LEU A 20 -6.01 0.84 -4.03
C LEU A 20 -7.15 0.17 -4.81
N GLU A 21 -8.34 0.78 -4.82
CA GLU A 21 -9.56 0.29 -5.50
C GLU A 21 -9.99 -1.08 -4.96
N ASP A 22 -9.98 -2.12 -5.78
CA ASP A 22 -10.22 -3.54 -5.47
C ASP A 22 -8.91 -4.34 -5.37
N GLY A 23 -7.75 -3.69 -5.46
CA GLY A 23 -6.44 -4.31 -5.35
C GLY A 23 -6.13 -4.86 -3.96
N ILE A 24 -5.11 -5.71 -3.89
CA ILE A 24 -4.65 -6.37 -2.67
C ILE A 24 -3.86 -5.36 -1.83
N GLY A 25 -4.35 -5.07 -0.61
CA GLY A 25 -3.71 -4.15 0.32
C GLY A 25 -2.66 -4.83 1.20
N LEU A 26 -1.92 -4.03 1.98
CA LEU A 26 -0.79 -4.49 2.80
C LEU A 26 -1.18 -5.62 3.75
N TRP A 27 -2.27 -5.43 4.50
CA TRP A 27 -2.71 -6.39 5.49
C TRP A 27 -3.36 -7.61 4.85
N GLU A 28 -4.12 -7.43 3.76
CA GLU A 28 -4.63 -8.54 2.96
C GLU A 28 -3.49 -9.42 2.43
N ALA A 29 -2.42 -8.81 1.89
CA ALA A 29 -1.24 -9.53 1.41
C ALA A 29 -0.49 -10.28 2.53
N GLU A 30 -0.35 -9.66 3.70
CA GLU A 30 0.24 -10.30 4.89
C GLU A 30 -0.60 -11.51 5.33
N GLY A 31 -1.93 -11.41 5.24
CA GLY A 31 -2.84 -12.53 5.51
C GLY A 31 -2.65 -13.68 4.52
N LEU A 32 -2.50 -13.37 3.22
CA LEU A 32 -2.22 -14.37 2.19
C LEU A 32 -0.90 -15.10 2.44
N ASP A 33 0.17 -14.37 2.78
CA ASP A 33 1.48 -14.96 3.09
C ASP A 33 1.41 -15.89 4.32
N ASN A 34 0.64 -15.51 5.33
CA ASN A 34 0.45 -16.28 6.55
C ASN A 34 -0.63 -17.38 6.45
N TYR A 35 -1.22 -17.61 5.27
CA TYR A 35 -2.32 -18.56 5.07
C TYR A 35 -3.50 -18.34 6.04
N ALA A 36 -3.84 -17.08 6.28
CA ALA A 36 -4.91 -16.71 7.20
C ALA A 36 -6.26 -17.29 6.77
N ASP A 37 -7.12 -17.57 7.76
CA ASP A 37 -8.48 -18.04 7.50
C ASP A 37 -9.40 -16.93 6.95
N GLU A 38 -10.57 -17.31 6.47
CA GLU A 38 -11.51 -16.39 5.81
C GLU A 38 -11.98 -15.25 6.72
N GLU A 39 -12.20 -15.52 8.01
CA GLU A 39 -12.58 -14.50 8.98
C GLU A 39 -11.45 -13.48 9.19
N THR A 40 -10.23 -13.95 9.38
CA THR A 40 -9.04 -13.10 9.52
C THR A 40 -8.79 -12.29 8.26
N MET A 41 -8.94 -12.90 7.08
CA MET A 41 -8.80 -12.22 5.79
C MET A 41 -9.79 -11.07 5.62
N MET A 42 -11.05 -11.25 6.03
CA MET A 42 -12.06 -10.17 6.00
C MET A 42 -11.64 -8.99 6.89
N GLN A 43 -11.10 -9.28 8.08
CA GLN A 43 -10.65 -8.24 9.01
C GLN A 43 -9.42 -7.50 8.49
N LEU A 44 -8.45 -8.22 7.93
CA LEU A 44 -7.23 -7.65 7.35
C LEU A 44 -7.56 -6.75 6.15
N ARG A 45 -8.44 -7.21 5.25
CA ARG A 45 -8.91 -6.40 4.12
C ARG A 45 -9.66 -5.13 4.56
N ALA A 46 -10.41 -5.20 5.67
CA ALA A 46 -11.07 -4.03 6.24
C ALA A 46 -10.09 -3.04 6.90
N LYS A 47 -8.91 -3.51 7.31
CA LYS A 47 -7.85 -2.70 7.90
C LYS A 47 -7.04 -1.93 6.86
N ASP A 48 -7.06 -2.37 5.59
CA ASP A 48 -6.27 -1.74 4.54
C ASP A 48 -6.66 -0.29 4.27
N GLU A 49 -5.65 0.58 4.20
CA GLU A 49 -5.79 1.92 3.63
C GLU A 49 -6.02 1.80 2.12
N ARG A 50 -7.13 2.35 1.63
CA ARG A 50 -7.53 2.20 0.22
C ARG A 50 -7.58 3.51 -0.55
N MET A 51 -7.50 4.64 0.15
CA MET A 51 -7.84 5.95 -0.36
C MET A 51 -6.64 6.85 -0.58
N ASN A 52 -5.66 6.81 0.33
CA ASN A 52 -4.48 7.67 0.25
C ASN A 52 -3.20 6.88 0.56
N TRP A 53 -2.37 6.68 -0.46
CA TRP A 53 -1.10 5.95 -0.33
C TRP A 53 -0.12 6.64 0.63
N GLU A 54 -0.25 7.96 0.85
CA GLU A 54 0.59 8.71 1.81
C GLU A 54 0.34 8.29 3.26
N ASN A 55 -0.82 7.68 3.56
CA ASN A 55 -1.14 7.20 4.90
C ASN A 55 -0.51 5.83 5.22
N LEU A 56 0.05 5.12 4.23
CA LEU A 56 0.76 3.87 4.49
C LEU A 56 2.01 4.16 5.31
N SER A 57 2.17 3.48 6.44
CA SER A 57 3.37 3.65 7.26
C SER A 57 4.53 2.87 6.66
N TYR A 58 5.68 3.53 6.47
CA TYR A 58 6.92 2.83 6.13
C TYR A 58 7.26 1.72 7.14
N GLN A 59 6.94 1.93 8.42
CA GLN A 59 7.19 0.91 9.46
C GLN A 59 6.30 -0.32 9.28
N GLU A 60 5.07 -0.15 8.80
CA GLU A 60 4.15 -1.26 8.52
C GLU A 60 4.60 -2.00 7.25
N LEU A 61 5.00 -1.27 6.20
CA LEU A 61 5.57 -1.86 4.99
C LEU A 61 6.83 -2.70 5.29
N ALA A 62 7.72 -2.18 6.15
CA ALA A 62 8.93 -2.92 6.55
C ALA A 62 8.62 -4.14 7.43
N LYS A 63 7.56 -4.09 8.25
CA LYS A 63 7.12 -5.23 9.06
C LYS A 63 6.54 -6.36 8.20
N CYS A 64 5.89 -6.01 7.09
CA CYS A 64 5.23 -6.91 6.15
C CYS A 64 6.05 -7.08 4.87
N GLU A 65 7.38 -7.12 4.96
CA GLU A 65 8.27 -7.13 3.79
C GLU A 65 8.05 -8.33 2.86
N SER A 66 7.68 -9.49 3.40
CA SER A 66 7.39 -10.70 2.62
C SER A 66 6.04 -10.62 1.89
N ALA A 67 5.08 -9.87 2.45
CA ALA A 67 3.75 -9.69 1.87
C ALA A 67 3.78 -8.99 0.49
N LEU A 68 4.85 -8.24 0.17
CA LEU A 68 4.99 -7.55 -1.11
C LEU A 68 4.90 -8.50 -2.32
N ALA A 69 5.27 -9.77 -2.16
CA ALA A 69 5.17 -10.78 -3.22
C ALA A 69 3.71 -11.15 -3.59
N PHE A 70 2.75 -10.83 -2.73
CA PHE A 70 1.33 -11.16 -2.88
C PHE A 70 0.49 -9.99 -3.38
N PHE A 71 1.10 -8.82 -3.59
CA PHE A 71 0.40 -7.71 -4.22
C PHE A 71 0.07 -8.01 -5.68
N ASP A 72 -1.11 -7.56 -6.09
CA ASP A 72 -1.43 -7.41 -7.49
C ASP A 72 -0.85 -6.08 -8.05
N ALA A 73 -1.09 -5.82 -9.33
CA ALA A 73 -0.57 -4.62 -9.97
C ALA A 73 -1.07 -3.31 -9.31
N LYS A 74 -2.26 -3.33 -8.71
CA LYS A 74 -2.84 -2.16 -8.04
C LYS A 74 -2.24 -1.96 -6.65
N GLY A 75 -2.09 -3.03 -5.88
CA GLY A 75 -1.39 -3.06 -4.59
C GLY A 75 0.04 -2.57 -4.71
N MET A 76 0.80 -3.09 -5.68
CA MET A 76 2.17 -2.63 -5.96
C MET A 76 2.21 -1.13 -6.31
N ARG A 77 1.34 -0.69 -7.23
CA ARG A 77 1.26 0.73 -7.60
C ARG A 77 0.95 1.62 -6.40
N PHE A 78 0.06 1.19 -5.51
CA PHE A 78 -0.35 1.97 -4.35
C PHE A 78 0.75 2.02 -3.28
N ALA A 79 1.38 0.89 -2.95
CA ALA A 79 2.42 0.80 -1.92
C ALA A 79 3.74 1.47 -2.35
N CYS A 80 4.13 1.36 -3.63
CA CYS A 80 5.35 1.96 -4.14
C CYS A 80 5.31 3.48 -4.24
N LEU A 81 4.22 4.18 -3.91
CA LEU A 81 4.27 5.64 -3.91
C LEU A 81 4.84 6.21 -2.61
N ASN A 82 4.96 5.37 -1.58
CA ASN A 82 5.47 5.72 -0.26
C ASN A 82 6.98 5.42 -0.15
N PHE A 83 7.81 6.17 -0.90
CA PHE A 83 9.29 6.10 -0.88
C PHE A 83 9.94 7.30 -0.19
#